data_AF-A0A7C7KV80-F1
#
_entry.id   AF-A0A7C7KV80-F1
#
_cell.length_a   1.000
_cell.length_b   1.000
_cell.length_c   1.000
_cell.angle_alpha   90.00
_cell.angle_beta   90.00
_cell.angle_gamma   90.00
#
_symmetry.space_group_name_H-M   'P 1'
#
loop_
_entity.id
_entity.type
_entity.pdbx_description
1 polymer ?
#
loop_
_entity_poly.entity_id
_entity_poly.type
_entity_poly.pdbx_seq_one_letter_code
_entity_poly.pdbx_strand_id
1 'polypeptide(L)'
;MEIRGDGRLGDEALKGIGVKTVEELAEQIINTPSKLKELREKLGLRPYVRLHPPRKGFKHSIKRPYKDKGEWGDRGDAINELIRRMA
;
A
#
# COMPACT_ATOMS: atom_id res chain seq x y z
N MET A 1 -5.55 2.80 4.63
CA MET A 1 -4.39 3.63 5.01
C MET A 1 -4.83 4.57 6.12
N GLU A 2 -3.98 4.81 7.11
CA GLU A 2 -4.35 5.53 8.33
C GLU A 2 -3.57 6.83 8.46
N ILE A 3 -4.29 7.85 8.93
CA ILE A 3 -3.76 9.16 9.30
C ILE A 3 -3.60 9.23 10.82
N ARG A 4 -2.89 10.27 11.30
CA ARG A 4 -2.67 10.47 12.74
C ARG A 4 -4.01 10.48 13.48
N GLY A 5 -4.12 9.69 14.56
CA GLY A 5 -5.37 9.49 15.31
C GLY A 5 -6.25 8.32 14.81
N ASP A 6 -5.68 7.41 14.01
CA ASP A 6 -6.35 6.21 13.47
C ASP A 6 -7.55 6.52 12.55
N GLY A 7 -7.64 7.76 12.07
CA GLY A 7 -8.57 8.15 11.03
C GLY A 7 -8.29 7.40 9.71
N ARG A 8 -9.36 7.09 8.98
CA ARG A 8 -9.25 6.51 7.64
C ARG A 8 -8.87 7.61 6.63
N LEU A 9 -7.94 7.29 5.74
CA LEU A 9 -7.72 8.09 4.53
C LEU A 9 -8.91 7.89 3.59
N GLY A 10 -9.91 8.77 3.70
CA GLY A 10 -11.08 8.81 2.81
C GLY A 10 -11.14 10.12 2.02
N ASP A 11 -12.14 10.25 1.14
CA ASP A 11 -12.27 11.39 0.21
C ASP A 11 -12.35 12.75 0.93
N GLU A 12 -12.89 12.77 2.15
CA GLU A 12 -12.93 13.97 2.99
C GLU A 12 -11.55 14.45 3.43
N ALA A 13 -10.64 13.51 3.74
CA ALA A 13 -9.26 13.84 4.11
C ALA A 13 -8.43 14.29 2.90
N LEU A 14 -8.81 13.87 1.69
CA LEU A 14 -8.12 14.22 0.44
C LEU A 14 -8.44 15.63 -0.06
N LYS A 15 -9.68 16.12 0.18
CA LYS A 15 -10.07 17.50 -0.14
C LYS A 15 -9.14 18.54 0.48
N GLY A 16 -8.62 18.29 1.68
CA GLY A 16 -7.67 19.18 2.38
C GLY A 16 -6.30 19.30 1.72
N ILE A 17 -5.94 18.39 0.81
CA ILE A 17 -4.66 18.37 0.08
C ILE A 17 -4.85 18.85 -1.38
N GLY A 18 -6.08 19.09 -1.80
CA GLY A 18 -6.40 19.50 -3.18
C GLY A 18 -6.43 18.35 -4.18
N VAL A 19 -6.54 17.09 -3.71
CA VAL A 19 -6.72 15.92 -4.57
C VAL A 19 -8.18 15.48 -4.53
N LYS A 20 -8.77 15.19 -5.69
CA LYS A 20 -10.22 14.93 -5.79
C LYS A 20 -10.59 13.49 -5.50
N THR A 21 -9.73 12.53 -5.83
CA THR A 21 -9.98 11.10 -5.67
C THR A 21 -8.75 10.31 -5.21
N VAL A 22 -8.98 9.14 -4.60
CA VAL A 22 -7.92 8.20 -4.22
C VAL A 22 -7.10 7.72 -5.43
N GLU A 23 -7.74 7.61 -6.59
CA GLU A 23 -7.11 7.17 -7.85
C GLU A 23 -6.09 8.20 -8.36
N GLU A 24 -6.48 9.47 -8.38
CA GLU A 24 -5.58 10.57 -8.76
C GLU A 24 -4.38 10.64 -7.79
N LEU A 25 -4.60 10.41 -6.50
CA LEU A 25 -3.53 10.32 -5.53
C LEU A 25 -2.57 9.15 -5.84
N ALA A 26 -3.11 7.98 -6.19
CA ALA A 26 -2.31 6.80 -6.49
C ALA A 26 -1.40 7.03 -7.70
N GLU A 27 -1.93 7.60 -8.78
CA GLU A 27 -1.14 7.93 -9.98
C GLU A 27 -0.03 8.94 -9.66
N GLN A 28 -0.34 9.96 -8.86
CA GLN A 28 0.63 10.96 -8.46
C GLN A 28 1.74 10.38 -7.57
N ILE A 29 1.44 9.41 -6.71
CA ILE A 29 2.45 8.72 -5.89
C ILE A 29 3.37 7.86 -6.77
N ILE A 30 2.80 7.14 -7.75
CA ILE A 30 3.57 6.32 -8.68
C ILE A 30 4.56 7.18 -9.47
N ASN A 31 4.12 8.35 -9.94
CA ASN A 31 4.92 9.25 -10.75
C ASN A 31 5.86 10.16 -9.94
N THR A 32 5.59 10.41 -8.65
CA THR A 32 6.30 11.41 -7.84
C THR A 32 6.47 10.95 -6.39
N PRO A 33 7.63 10.36 -6.05
CA PRO A 33 7.91 9.83 -4.70
C PRO A 33 7.89 10.90 -3.59
N SER A 34 8.16 12.17 -3.92
CA SER A 34 8.17 13.29 -2.97
C SER A 34 6.79 13.60 -2.38
N LYS A 35 5.69 13.22 -3.06
CA LYS A 35 4.32 13.40 -2.53
C LYS A 35 4.06 12.57 -1.27
N LEU A 36 4.67 11.39 -1.14
CA LEU A 36 4.57 10.61 0.10
C LEU A 36 5.10 11.39 1.31
N LYS A 37 6.17 12.17 1.14
CA LYS A 37 6.71 12.99 2.22
C LYS A 37 5.76 14.13 2.60
N GLU A 38 5.21 14.81 1.59
CA GLU A 38 4.24 15.89 1.79
C GLU A 38 2.97 15.40 2.49
N LEU A 39 2.44 14.24 2.12
CA LEU A 39 1.27 13.61 2.76
C LEU A 39 1.55 13.26 4.23
N ARG A 40 2.78 12.85 4.56
CA ARG A 40 3.18 12.57 5.94
C ARG A 40 3.22 13.85 6.78
N GLU A 41 3.71 14.94 6.21
CA GLU A 41 3.83 16.23 6.91
C GLU A 41 2.47 16.92 7.09
N LYS A 42 1.64 16.94 6.05
CA LYS A 42 0.33 17.63 6.07
C LYS A 42 -0.76 16.84 6.76
N LEU A 43 -0.84 15.53 6.51
CA LEU A 43 -1.95 14.68 6.95
C LEU A 43 -1.58 13.74 8.09
N GLY A 44 -0.29 13.70 8.49
CA GLY A 44 0.19 12.74 9.47
C GLY A 44 0.07 11.30 8.99
N LEU A 45 0.18 11.08 7.68
CA LEU A 45 0.11 9.76 7.07
C LEU A 45 1.18 8.82 7.66
N ARG A 46 0.80 7.60 8.03
CA ARG A 46 1.78 6.62 8.52
C ARG A 46 2.59 6.04 7.35
N PRO A 47 3.90 5.77 7.51
CA PRO A 47 4.74 5.23 6.44
C PRO A 47 4.52 3.74 6.14
N TYR A 48 3.63 3.08 6.88
CA TYR A 48 3.31 1.66 6.70
C TYR A 48 1.82 1.48 6.44
N VAL A 49 1.50 0.43 5.67
CA VAL A 49 0.13 -0.04 5.47
C VAL A 49 -0.04 -1.31 6.28
N ARG A 50 -1.02 -1.32 7.18
CA ARG A 50 -1.40 -2.52 7.92
C ARG A 50 -2.31 -3.37 7.04
N LEU A 51 -1.73 -4.36 6.37
CA LEU A 51 -2.48 -5.30 5.55
C LEU A 51 -3.01 -6.47 6.39
N HIS A 52 -4.12 -7.07 5.96
CA HIS A 52 -4.63 -8.30 6.51
C HIS A 52 -3.75 -9.49 6.07
N PRO A 53 -3.69 -10.60 6.84
CA PRO A 53 -3.06 -11.82 6.36
C PRO A 53 -3.63 -12.26 5.00
N PRO A 54 -2.83 -12.90 4.14
CA PRO A 54 -3.29 -13.32 2.82
C PRO A 54 -4.42 -14.34 2.98
N ARG A 55 -5.56 -14.08 2.33
CA ARG A 55 -6.69 -15.01 2.27
C ARG A 55 -6.23 -16.37 1.77
N LYS A 56 -6.54 -17.43 2.51
CA LYS A 56 -6.09 -18.83 2.29
C LYS A 56 -4.59 -19.07 2.55
N GLY A 57 -3.91 -18.19 3.30
CA GLY A 57 -2.50 -18.36 3.67
C GLY A 57 -1.52 -18.14 2.52
N PHE A 58 -0.25 -18.44 2.72
CA PHE A 58 0.74 -18.44 1.63
C PHE A 58 0.55 -19.68 0.75
N LYS A 59 0.73 -19.54 -0.58
CA LYS A 59 0.52 -20.67 -1.52
C LYS A 59 1.69 -21.65 -1.47
N HIS A 60 2.89 -21.12 -1.23
CA HIS A 60 4.13 -21.86 -1.21
C HIS A 60 4.88 -21.71 0.12
N SER A 61 6.03 -22.40 0.23
CA SER A 61 6.87 -22.32 1.41
C SER A 61 7.54 -20.95 1.53
N ILE A 62 7.40 -20.32 2.70
CA ILE A 62 8.11 -19.08 3.08
C ILE A 62 9.63 -19.27 3.18
N LYS A 63 10.11 -20.52 3.23
CA LYS A 63 11.54 -20.84 3.35
C LYS A 63 12.26 -20.92 2.00
N ARG A 64 11.56 -20.75 0.87
CA ARG A 64 12.13 -20.86 -0.49
C ARG A 64 11.89 -19.59 -1.31
N PRO A 65 12.83 -19.21 -2.18
CA PRO A 65 12.67 -18.01 -2.98
C PRO A 65 11.53 -18.20 -4.00
N TYR A 66 10.89 -17.11 -4.42
CA TYR A 66 9.78 -17.15 -5.37
C TYR A 66 10.15 -17.88 -6.69
N LYS A 67 11.39 -17.67 -7.17
CA LYS A 67 11.94 -18.36 -8.36
C LYS A 67 12.01 -19.89 -8.20
N ASP A 68 12.12 -20.40 -6.97
CA ASP A 68 12.14 -21.83 -6.64
C ASP A 68 10.81 -22.27 -5.98
N LYS A 69 9.68 -21.79 -6.51
CA LYS A 69 8.33 -22.11 -6.02
C LYS A 69 8.18 -21.87 -4.51
N GLY A 70 8.68 -20.74 -4.04
CA GLY A 70 8.49 -20.27 -2.68
C GLY A 70 7.83 -18.89 -2.62
N GLU A 71 8.02 -18.15 -1.54
CA GLU A 71 7.30 -16.89 -1.30
C GLU A 71 8.22 -15.67 -1.06
N TRP A 72 9.48 -15.83 -0.68
CA TRP A 72 10.34 -14.66 -0.42
C TRP A 72 11.13 -14.22 -1.64
N GLY A 73 11.58 -12.97 -1.64
CA GLY A 73 12.30 -12.36 -2.75
C GLY A 73 11.40 -11.65 -3.76
N ASP A 74 11.98 -11.34 -4.92
CA ASP A 74 11.31 -10.61 -6.00
C ASP A 74 10.28 -11.49 -6.74
N ARG A 75 9.07 -10.97 -6.85
CA ARG A 75 7.91 -11.62 -7.50
C ARG A 75 7.51 -10.93 -8.80
N GLY A 76 8.11 -9.79 -9.15
CA GLY A 76 7.66 -8.93 -10.24
C GLY A 76 6.18 -8.58 -10.09
N ASP A 77 5.42 -8.67 -11.19
CA ASP A 77 4.01 -8.29 -11.25
C ASP A 77 3.09 -9.15 -10.36
N ALA A 78 3.53 -10.34 -9.95
CA ALA A 78 2.78 -11.23 -9.07
C ALA A 78 2.61 -10.68 -7.64
N ILE A 79 3.34 -9.61 -7.27
CA ILE A 79 3.13 -8.90 -6.00
C ILE A 79 1.71 -8.34 -5.89
N ASN A 80 1.12 -7.92 -7.01
CA ASN A 80 -0.24 -7.36 -7.05
C ASN A 80 -1.29 -8.39 -6.64
N GLU A 81 -1.09 -9.67 -7.02
CA GLU A 81 -1.99 -10.75 -6.61
C GLU A 81 -1.91 -10.99 -5.09
N LEU A 82 -0.71 -10.93 -4.51
CA LEU A 82 -0.53 -11.10 -3.07
C LEU A 82 -1.20 -9.96 -2.30
N ILE A 83 -0.97 -8.71 -2.71
CA ILE A 83 -1.55 -7.53 -2.07
C ILE A 83 -3.08 -7.60 -2.10
N ARG A 84 -3.68 -8.00 -3.23
CA ARG A 84 -5.15 -8.17 -3.32
C ARG A 84 -5.70 -9.23 -2.38
N ARG A 85 -4.91 -10.23 -2.01
CA ARG A 85 -5.30 -11.27 -1.03
C ARG A 85 -5.14 -10.79 0.42
N MET A 86 -4.30 -9.78 0.64
CA MET A 86 -4.02 -9.16 1.94
C MET A 86 -4.84 -7.87 2.18
N ALA A 87 -5.65 -7.45 1.21
CA ALA A 87 -6.54 -6.30 1.31
C ALA A 87 -7.89 -6.63 1.98
#